data_AF-A0A947ZDD1-F1
#
_entry.id   AF-A0A947ZDD1-F1
#
_cell.length_a   1.000
_cell.length_b   1.000
_cell.length_c   1.000
_cell.angle_alpha   90.00
_cell.angle_beta   90.00
_cell.angle_gamma   90.00
#
_symmetry.space_group_name_H-M   'P 1'
#
loop_
_entity.id
_entity.type
_entity.pdbx_description
1 polymer ?
#
loop_
_entity_poly.entity_id
_entity_poly.type
_entity_poly.pdbx_seq_one_letter_code
_entity_poly.pdbx_strand_id
1 'polypeptide(L)'
;PMTLEAMKAAHFGESALVSFVLIGFFSYPVITILFGKWPIRPSNLEQPQAGFAELGWTSLVTLFFFVILIVPFWGMVYSKALGSSFGLNTPWWTSINGTSHLHWVFGWWEWSIIALFMTANVWRGKPWSLIKLPQPLKGLISMTGIFAIGYLMAILCVKIIPLWIGSDTIATLKAAKPGNAEYIRFLWYHAAEIAGFMLIPFLVWHHYFEDRTPFKDVDGWAAFAFRTAGVLIFGVLNYLFFYYANFGHWGLGNSHMTSMSHRFIHGESLVWNFWWIIPLLWNDWFFGKWGFFKENKAAH
;
A
#
# COMPACT_ATOMS: atom_id res chain seq x y z
N PRO A 1 -17.42 -26.53 17.71
CA PRO A 1 -17.37 -25.88 16.37
C PRO A 1 -18.21 -24.59 16.37
N MET A 2 -17.71 -23.49 15.81
CA MET A 2 -18.51 -22.26 15.65
C MET A 2 -19.66 -22.48 14.66
N THR A 3 -20.77 -21.75 14.85
CA THR A 3 -21.87 -21.74 13.86
C THR A 3 -21.44 -21.00 12.59
N LEU A 4 -22.07 -21.29 11.45
CA LEU A 4 -21.81 -20.59 10.19
C LEU A 4 -22.03 -19.07 10.31
N GLU A 5 -23.02 -18.67 11.10
CA GLU A 5 -23.29 -17.26 11.37
C GLU A 5 -22.19 -16.60 12.19
N ALA A 6 -21.69 -17.28 13.23
CA ALA A 6 -20.55 -16.79 14.01
C ALA A 6 -19.28 -16.67 13.16
N MET A 7 -19.04 -17.62 12.24
CA MET A 7 -17.91 -17.54 11.30
C MET A 7 -18.03 -16.36 10.33
N LYS A 8 -19.24 -16.08 9.81
CA LYS A 8 -19.48 -14.91 8.95
C LYS A 8 -19.31 -13.59 9.71
N ALA A 9 -19.82 -13.51 10.94
CA ALA A 9 -19.67 -12.32 11.77
C ALA A 9 -18.20 -12.05 12.12
N ALA A 10 -17.44 -13.09 12.49
CA ALA A 10 -16.01 -12.99 12.74
C ALA A 10 -15.25 -12.50 11.50
N HIS A 11 -15.54 -13.07 10.33
CA HIS A 11 -14.92 -12.65 9.06
C HIS A 11 -15.20 -11.19 8.70
N PHE A 12 -16.42 -10.70 8.98
CA PHE A 12 -16.72 -9.27 8.79
C PHE A 12 -15.99 -8.37 9.79
N GLY A 13 -15.84 -8.80 11.05
CA GLY A 13 -15.02 -8.10 12.04
C GLY A 13 -13.56 -7.99 11.61
N GLU A 14 -12.96 -9.10 11.17
CA GLU A 14 -11.59 -9.15 10.64
C GLU A 14 -11.44 -8.21 9.42
N SER A 15 -12.38 -8.28 8.48
CA SER A 15 -12.36 -7.45 7.28
C SER A 15 -12.45 -5.94 7.60
N ALA A 16 -13.25 -5.58 8.61
CA ALA A 16 -13.37 -4.19 9.06
C ALA A 16 -12.06 -3.70 9.71
N LEU A 17 -11.41 -4.54 10.52
CA LEU A 17 -10.13 -4.23 11.13
C LEU A 17 -9.03 -4.04 10.09
N VAL A 18 -8.93 -4.96 9.11
CA VAL A 18 -7.99 -4.84 7.99
C VAL A 18 -8.21 -3.54 7.23
N SER A 19 -9.48 -3.18 6.99
CA SER A 19 -9.84 -1.93 6.30
C SER A 19 -9.42 -0.69 7.08
N PHE A 20 -9.57 -0.70 8.41
CA PHE A 20 -9.13 0.42 9.25
C PHE A 20 -7.62 0.59 9.23
N VAL A 21 -6.88 -0.52 9.39
CA VAL A 21 -5.40 -0.51 9.35
C VAL A 21 -4.89 -0.04 8.00
N LEU A 22 -5.48 -0.52 6.89
CA LEU A 22 -5.13 -0.12 5.53
C LEU A 22 -5.24 1.40 5.34
N ILE A 23 -6.36 2.00 5.77
CA ILE A 23 -6.53 3.46 5.69
C ILE A 23 -5.45 4.17 6.52
N GLY A 24 -5.20 3.69 7.74
CA GLY A 24 -4.21 4.22 8.67
C GLY A 24 -2.79 4.31 8.07
N PHE A 25 -2.38 3.30 7.29
CA PHE A 25 -1.05 3.24 6.67
C PHE A 25 -0.71 4.43 5.77
N PHE A 26 -1.71 5.12 5.23
CA PHE A 26 -1.51 6.35 4.47
C PHE A 26 -1.82 7.59 5.31
N SER A 27 -2.96 7.61 6.01
CA SER A 27 -3.49 8.82 6.66
C SER A 27 -2.66 9.30 7.84
N TYR A 28 -1.95 8.41 8.53
CA TYR A 28 -1.00 8.80 9.57
C TYR A 28 0.25 9.47 8.99
N PRO A 29 1.01 8.81 8.10
CA PRO A 29 2.25 9.38 7.58
C PRO A 29 2.02 10.56 6.62
N VAL A 30 0.87 10.69 5.95
CA VAL A 30 0.66 11.78 4.97
C VAL A 30 0.79 13.17 5.59
N ILE A 31 0.34 13.34 6.83
CA ILE A 31 0.45 14.60 7.56
C ILE A 31 1.92 14.93 7.84
N THR A 32 2.69 13.94 8.28
CA THR A 32 4.12 14.11 8.56
C THR A 32 4.91 14.37 7.27
N ILE A 33 4.65 13.61 6.20
CA ILE A 33 5.45 13.60 4.97
C ILE A 33 5.10 14.77 4.04
N LEU A 34 3.82 14.97 3.73
CA LEU A 34 3.40 15.97 2.74
C LEU A 34 3.00 17.31 3.37
N PHE A 35 2.41 17.27 4.57
CA PHE A 35 1.98 18.48 5.28
C PHE A 35 3.05 19.02 6.24
N GLY A 36 4.22 18.38 6.35
CA GLY A 36 5.29 18.83 7.23
C GLY A 36 4.85 18.95 8.68
N LYS A 37 3.98 18.04 9.13
CA LYS A 37 3.35 18.03 10.47
C LYS A 37 2.38 19.17 10.76
N TRP A 38 1.91 19.91 9.74
CA TRP A 38 0.84 20.89 9.93
C TRP A 38 -0.48 20.22 10.36
N PRO A 39 -1.26 20.80 11.29
CA PRO A 39 -1.07 22.10 11.94
C PRO A 39 -0.23 22.04 13.22
N ILE A 40 0.22 20.87 13.65
CA ILE A 40 0.96 20.68 14.90
C ILE A 40 2.30 21.41 14.87
N ARG A 41 2.95 21.50 13.70
CA ARG A 41 4.12 22.35 13.49
C ARG A 41 3.84 23.44 12.44
N PRO A 42 4.31 24.68 12.67
CA PRO A 42 5.03 25.15 13.87
C PRO A 42 4.07 25.42 15.05
N SER A 43 4.39 24.86 16.23
CA SER A 43 3.79 25.21 17.52
C SER A 43 4.86 25.13 18.62
N ASN A 44 4.58 25.69 19.79
CA ASN A 44 5.44 25.62 20.98
C ASN A 44 5.26 24.33 21.80
N LEU A 45 4.52 23.34 21.29
CA LEU A 45 4.36 22.06 21.97
C LEU A 45 5.70 21.31 22.03
N GLU A 46 6.11 20.93 23.23
CA GLU A 46 7.26 20.06 23.47
C GLU A 46 6.87 18.58 23.30
N GLN A 47 7.85 17.68 23.31
CA GLN A 47 7.58 16.25 23.39
C GLN A 47 7.36 15.85 24.86
N PRO A 48 6.37 15.00 25.18
CA PRO A 48 5.56 14.18 24.26
C PRO A 48 4.25 14.82 23.78
N GLN A 49 3.91 16.04 24.22
CA GLN A 49 2.62 16.68 23.91
C GLN A 49 2.40 16.85 22.40
N ALA A 50 3.44 17.26 21.66
CA ALA A 50 3.39 17.38 20.22
C ALA A 50 3.11 16.03 19.54
N GLY A 51 3.69 14.94 20.03
CA GLY A 51 3.43 13.59 19.53
C GLY A 51 1.98 13.15 19.76
N PHE A 52 1.43 13.38 20.96
CA PHE A 52 0.01 13.10 21.22
C PHE A 52 -0.94 13.95 20.38
N ALA A 53 -0.59 15.23 20.17
CA ALA A 53 -1.38 16.10 19.29
C ALA A 53 -1.34 15.63 17.83
N GLU A 54 -0.18 15.18 17.34
CA GLU A 54 -0.05 14.58 16.01
C GLU A 54 -0.87 13.29 15.89
N LEU A 55 -0.82 12.39 16.89
CA LEU A 55 -1.64 11.17 16.93
C LEU A 55 -3.14 11.48 16.92
N GLY A 56 -3.60 12.44 17.72
CA GLY A 56 -5.01 12.84 17.74
C GLY A 56 -5.46 13.43 16.40
N TRP A 57 -4.63 14.28 15.80
CA TRP A 57 -4.90 14.89 14.50
C TRP A 57 -4.93 13.87 13.36
N THR A 58 -3.94 12.98 13.28
CA THR A 58 -3.91 11.93 12.25
C THR A 58 -5.04 10.92 12.45
N SER A 59 -5.43 10.60 13.68
CA SER A 59 -6.61 9.77 13.97
C SER A 59 -7.89 10.41 13.43
N LEU A 60 -8.08 11.72 13.65
CA LEU A 60 -9.22 12.45 13.13
C LEU A 60 -9.24 12.43 11.58
N VAL A 61 -8.11 12.70 10.94
CA VAL A 61 -7.98 12.63 9.47
C VAL A 61 -8.27 11.22 8.94
N THR A 62 -7.80 10.19 9.65
CA THR A 62 -8.06 8.78 9.31
C THR A 62 -9.55 8.47 9.30
N LEU A 63 -10.33 9.02 10.25
CA LEU A 63 -11.79 8.85 10.28
C LEU A 63 -12.45 9.37 9.00
N PHE A 64 -12.02 10.53 8.48
CA PHE A 64 -12.56 11.06 7.22
C PHE A 64 -12.27 10.12 6.05
N PHE A 65 -11.04 9.64 5.90
CA PHE A 65 -10.72 8.67 4.84
C PHE A 65 -11.50 7.37 5.00
N PHE A 66 -11.63 6.85 6.22
CA PHE A 66 -12.38 5.63 6.50
C PHE A 66 -13.86 5.79 6.13
N VAL A 67 -14.48 6.92 6.48
CA VAL A 67 -15.88 7.22 6.14
C VAL A 67 -16.09 7.38 4.62
N ILE A 68 -15.11 7.93 3.91
CA ILE A 68 -15.22 8.14 2.45
C ILE A 68 -14.94 6.84 1.67
N LEU A 69 -13.99 6.02 2.12
CA LEU A 69 -13.46 4.90 1.33
C LEU A 69 -13.91 3.52 1.80
N ILE A 70 -14.16 3.33 3.11
CA ILE A 70 -14.50 2.01 3.67
C ILE A 70 -15.98 1.90 4.00
N VAL A 71 -16.54 2.89 4.70
CA VAL A 71 -17.95 2.89 5.12
C VAL A 71 -18.92 2.63 3.96
N PRO A 72 -18.73 3.17 2.74
CA PRO A 72 -19.67 2.93 1.64
C PRO A 72 -19.78 1.45 1.24
N PHE A 73 -18.68 0.69 1.33
CA PHE A 73 -18.71 -0.75 1.09
C PHE A 73 -19.59 -1.46 2.12
N TRP A 74 -19.44 -1.12 3.40
CA TRP A 74 -20.28 -1.67 4.47
C TRP A 74 -21.75 -1.25 4.33
N GLY A 75 -22.04 -0.03 3.86
CA GLY A 75 -23.40 0.39 3.54
C GLY A 75 -24.06 -0.54 2.51
N MET A 76 -23.32 -0.95 1.47
CA MET A 76 -23.80 -1.95 0.51
C MET A 76 -23.96 -3.34 1.13
N VAL A 77 -22.99 -3.80 1.93
CA VAL A 77 -23.04 -5.11 2.60
C VAL A 77 -24.26 -5.18 3.51
N TYR A 78 -24.47 -4.19 4.38
CA TYR A 78 -25.61 -4.16 5.30
C TYR A 78 -26.94 -3.95 4.58
N SER A 79 -27.00 -3.11 3.53
CA SER A 79 -28.20 -3.00 2.69
C SER A 79 -28.62 -4.34 2.10
N LYS A 80 -27.65 -5.13 1.60
CA LYS A 80 -27.92 -6.44 0.99
C LYS A 80 -28.13 -7.55 2.02
N ALA A 81 -27.42 -7.52 3.15
CA ALA A 81 -27.43 -8.59 4.14
C ALA A 81 -28.51 -8.41 5.23
N LEU A 82 -28.81 -7.17 5.61
CA LEU A 82 -29.72 -6.83 6.72
C LEU A 82 -30.97 -6.05 6.26
N GLY A 83 -31.14 -5.86 4.94
CA GLY A 83 -32.33 -5.22 4.35
C GLY A 83 -32.45 -3.72 4.60
N SER A 84 -31.54 -3.11 5.37
CA SER A 84 -31.49 -1.67 5.60
C SER A 84 -30.07 -1.23 5.99
N SER A 85 -29.67 -0.03 5.59
CA SER A 85 -28.46 0.63 6.07
C SER A 85 -28.78 2.06 6.49
N PHE A 86 -29.10 2.26 7.76
CA PHE A 86 -29.40 3.60 8.27
C PHE A 86 -28.09 4.41 8.39
N GLY A 87 -28.03 5.55 7.72
CA GLY A 87 -26.88 6.47 7.81
C GLY A 87 -25.61 6.03 7.09
N LEU A 88 -25.65 5.01 6.23
CA LEU A 88 -24.50 4.56 5.43
C LEU A 88 -24.75 4.79 3.95
N ASN A 89 -23.79 5.42 3.27
CA ASN A 89 -23.81 5.58 1.81
C ASN A 89 -23.44 4.27 1.09
N THR A 90 -23.69 4.20 -0.22
CA THR A 90 -23.22 3.11 -1.08
C THR A 90 -21.94 3.50 -1.83
N PRO A 91 -21.17 2.54 -2.37
CA PRO A 91 -19.88 2.81 -3.02
C PRO A 91 -19.99 3.80 -4.19
N TRP A 92 -19.51 5.01 -3.96
CA TRP A 92 -19.55 6.11 -4.94
C TRP A 92 -18.64 5.85 -6.15
N TRP A 93 -17.65 4.96 -6.03
CA TRP A 93 -16.72 4.62 -7.10
C TRP A 93 -17.28 3.63 -8.14
N THR A 94 -18.48 3.09 -7.90
CA THR A 94 -19.10 2.11 -8.82
C THR A 94 -19.24 2.66 -10.23
N SER A 95 -19.61 3.94 -10.37
CA SER A 95 -19.77 4.62 -11.65
C SER A 95 -18.45 4.91 -12.36
N ILE A 96 -17.33 4.90 -11.63
CA ILE A 96 -16.00 5.22 -12.15
C ILE A 96 -15.34 3.96 -12.70
N ASN A 97 -15.36 2.86 -11.94
CA ASN A 97 -14.59 1.65 -12.27
C ASN A 97 -15.43 0.40 -12.52
N GLY A 98 -16.76 0.51 -12.55
CA GLY A 98 -17.65 -0.61 -12.86
C GLY A 98 -17.68 -1.72 -11.80
N THR A 99 -17.07 -1.50 -10.64
CA THR A 99 -17.11 -2.40 -9.49
C THR A 99 -17.39 -1.63 -8.22
N SER A 100 -18.25 -2.20 -7.38
CA SER A 100 -18.57 -1.68 -6.05
C SER A 100 -17.77 -2.39 -4.95
N HIS A 101 -16.87 -3.30 -5.33
CA HIS A 101 -16.05 -4.07 -4.40
C HIS A 101 -14.94 -3.22 -3.77
N LEU A 102 -14.65 -3.45 -2.49
CA LEU A 102 -13.64 -2.72 -1.73
C LEU A 102 -12.21 -2.85 -2.27
N HIS A 103 -11.93 -3.93 -3.00
CA HIS A 103 -10.60 -4.17 -3.58
C HIS A 103 -10.16 -3.08 -4.56
N TRP A 104 -11.11 -2.36 -5.17
CA TRP A 104 -10.80 -1.14 -5.91
C TRP A 104 -10.03 -0.13 -5.05
N VAL A 105 -10.55 0.12 -3.84
CA VAL A 105 -9.89 0.97 -2.83
C VAL A 105 -8.53 0.39 -2.49
N PHE A 106 -8.42 -0.93 -2.29
CA PHE A 106 -7.13 -1.55 -1.94
C PHE A 106 -6.07 -1.29 -3.01
N GLY A 107 -6.39 -1.55 -4.29
CA GLY A 107 -5.46 -1.33 -5.39
C GLY A 107 -5.00 0.13 -5.49
N TRP A 108 -5.94 1.08 -5.45
CA TRP A 108 -5.61 2.51 -5.53
C TRP A 108 -4.86 3.01 -4.28
N TRP A 109 -5.32 2.62 -3.10
CA TRP A 109 -4.80 3.08 -1.82
C TRP A 109 -3.40 2.54 -1.56
N GLU A 110 -3.14 1.27 -1.86
CA GLU A 110 -1.80 0.69 -1.73
C GLU A 110 -0.78 1.38 -2.65
N TRP A 111 -1.12 1.64 -3.91
CA TRP A 111 -0.23 2.43 -4.76
C TRP A 111 -0.02 3.87 -4.27
N SER A 112 -1.02 4.45 -3.59
CA SER A 112 -0.89 5.76 -2.93
C SER A 112 0.04 5.69 -1.72
N ILE A 113 -0.03 4.61 -0.93
CA ILE A 113 0.90 4.29 0.17
C ILE A 113 2.33 4.18 -0.38
N ILE A 114 2.54 3.36 -1.42
CA ILE A 114 3.87 3.21 -2.03
C ILE A 114 4.41 4.55 -2.51
N ALA A 115 3.64 5.33 -3.25
CA ALA A 115 4.10 6.64 -3.72
C ALA A 115 4.42 7.61 -2.56
N LEU A 116 3.65 7.56 -1.46
CA LEU A 116 3.89 8.36 -0.27
C LEU A 116 5.19 7.96 0.45
N PHE A 117 5.42 6.66 0.65
CA PHE A 117 6.65 6.19 1.28
C PHE A 117 7.87 6.34 0.37
N MET A 118 7.70 6.15 -0.95
CA MET A 118 8.76 6.47 -1.90
C MET A 118 9.11 7.96 -1.84
N THR A 119 8.12 8.84 -1.68
CA THR A 119 8.34 10.29 -1.47
C THR A 119 9.27 10.56 -0.29
N ALA A 120 9.00 9.97 0.86
CA ALA A 120 9.77 10.22 2.09
C ALA A 120 11.17 9.59 2.07
N ASN A 121 11.30 8.40 1.49
CA ASN A 121 12.53 7.62 1.52
C ASN A 121 13.35 7.89 0.24
N VAL A 122 13.05 7.16 -0.83
CA VAL A 122 13.89 7.13 -2.04
C VAL A 122 13.80 8.36 -2.94
N TRP A 123 12.72 9.13 -2.90
CA TRP A 123 12.54 10.32 -3.74
C TRP A 123 13.01 11.61 -3.07
N ARG A 124 13.28 11.58 -1.76
CA ARG A 124 13.72 12.74 -0.96
C ARG A 124 12.85 13.98 -1.21
N GLY A 125 11.53 13.79 -1.13
CA GLY A 125 10.52 14.84 -1.27
C GLY A 125 10.19 15.27 -2.71
N LYS A 126 10.74 14.64 -3.74
CA LYS A 126 10.41 14.93 -5.14
C LYS A 126 9.16 14.17 -5.62
N PRO A 127 8.40 14.73 -6.59
CA PRO A 127 8.60 16.03 -7.24
C PRO A 127 8.09 17.24 -6.42
N TRP A 128 7.52 17.00 -5.24
CA TRP A 128 6.81 18.00 -4.42
C TRP A 128 7.70 19.15 -3.93
N SER A 129 9.02 18.96 -3.93
CA SER A 129 10.00 20.01 -3.67
C SER A 129 9.90 21.20 -4.63
N LEU A 130 9.29 21.04 -5.80
CA LEU A 130 9.04 22.14 -6.75
C LEU A 130 7.93 23.10 -6.29
N ILE A 131 7.05 22.67 -5.38
CA ILE A 131 5.92 23.47 -4.90
C ILE A 131 6.40 24.43 -3.81
N LYS A 132 6.33 25.73 -4.08
CA LYS A 132 6.78 26.81 -3.18
C LYS A 132 5.64 27.42 -2.33
N LEU A 133 4.48 26.76 -2.27
CA LEU A 133 3.34 27.23 -1.49
C LEU A 133 3.52 26.88 0.00
N PRO A 134 2.94 27.66 0.93
CA PRO A 134 2.93 27.31 2.35
C PRO A 134 2.00 26.13 2.63
N GLN A 135 2.13 25.53 3.83
CA GLN A 135 1.14 24.59 4.33
C GLN A 135 -0.15 25.33 4.73
N PRO A 136 -1.34 24.73 4.56
CA PRO A 136 -1.58 23.35 4.12
C PRO A 136 -1.61 23.16 2.59
N LEU A 137 -1.50 24.23 1.80
CA LEU A 137 -1.74 24.19 0.36
C LEU A 137 -0.73 23.31 -0.38
N LYS A 138 0.56 23.36 0.01
CA LYS A 138 1.57 22.44 -0.52
C LYS A 138 1.22 20.98 -0.24
N GLY A 139 0.82 20.65 0.99
CA GLY A 139 0.40 19.31 1.38
C GLY A 139 -0.80 18.83 0.58
N LEU A 140 -1.82 19.69 0.40
CA LEU A 140 -3.01 19.37 -0.40
C LEU A 140 -2.68 19.06 -1.86
N ILE A 141 -1.88 19.90 -2.52
CA ILE A 141 -1.49 19.67 -3.93
C ILE A 141 -0.65 18.39 -4.04
N SER A 142 0.28 18.18 -3.11
CA SER A 142 1.14 16.98 -3.11
C SER A 142 0.32 15.71 -2.86
N MET A 143 -0.65 15.75 -1.94
CA MET A 143 -1.54 14.63 -1.64
C MET A 143 -2.41 14.28 -2.85
N THR A 144 -2.99 15.28 -3.53
CA THR A 144 -3.73 15.08 -4.78
C THR A 144 -2.84 14.46 -5.85
N GLY A 145 -1.59 14.92 -5.96
CA GLY A 145 -0.60 14.33 -6.86
C GLY A 145 -0.29 12.86 -6.54
N ILE A 146 -0.14 12.51 -5.26
CA ILE A 146 0.05 11.13 -4.81
C ILE A 146 -1.15 10.25 -5.15
N PHE A 147 -2.38 10.74 -4.91
CA PHE A 147 -3.59 10.01 -5.29
C PHE A 147 -3.69 9.80 -6.80
N ALA A 148 -3.33 10.80 -7.60
CA ALA A 148 -3.31 10.67 -9.06
C ALA A 148 -2.27 9.64 -9.51
N ILE A 149 -1.03 9.71 -9.00
CA ILE A 149 0.03 8.73 -9.30
C ILE A 149 -0.44 7.32 -8.89
N GLY A 150 -0.96 7.17 -7.68
CA GLY A 150 -1.43 5.89 -7.16
C GLY A 150 -2.53 5.28 -8.03
N TYR A 151 -3.50 6.09 -8.44
CA TYR A 151 -4.60 5.63 -9.29
C TYR A 151 -4.14 5.25 -10.69
N LEU A 152 -3.24 6.05 -11.29
CA LEU A 152 -2.64 5.75 -12.60
C LEU A 152 -1.85 4.45 -12.58
N MET A 153 -1.06 4.20 -11.52
CA MET A 153 -0.32 2.95 -11.36
C MET A 153 -1.24 1.75 -11.15
N ALA A 154 -2.29 1.91 -10.34
CA ALA A 154 -3.28 0.84 -10.15
C ALA A 154 -4.01 0.48 -11.46
N ILE A 155 -4.44 1.48 -12.23
CA ILE A 155 -5.04 1.25 -13.56
C ILE A 155 -4.06 0.58 -14.51
N LEU A 156 -2.81 1.06 -14.55
CA LEU A 156 -1.78 0.47 -15.38
C LEU A 156 -1.67 -1.01 -15.06
N CYS A 157 -1.48 -1.37 -13.78
CA CYS A 157 -1.42 -2.75 -13.31
C CYS A 157 -2.65 -3.56 -13.75
N VAL A 158 -3.86 -3.09 -13.45
CA VAL A 158 -5.12 -3.76 -13.83
C VAL A 158 -5.19 -4.06 -15.33
N LYS A 159 -4.67 -3.17 -16.18
CA LYS A 159 -4.65 -3.35 -17.64
C LYS A 159 -3.57 -4.34 -18.11
N ILE A 160 -2.43 -4.41 -17.44
CA ILE A 160 -1.30 -5.22 -17.89
C ILE A 160 -1.25 -6.62 -17.26
N ILE A 161 -1.81 -6.81 -16.05
CA ILE A 161 -1.88 -8.12 -15.36
C ILE A 161 -2.31 -9.28 -16.27
N PRO A 162 -3.35 -9.14 -17.13
CA PRO A 162 -3.80 -10.22 -18.01
C PRO A 162 -2.74 -10.72 -19.00
N LEU A 163 -1.65 -9.97 -19.21
CA LEU A 163 -0.57 -10.34 -20.13
C LEU A 163 0.30 -11.50 -19.62
N TRP A 164 0.28 -11.82 -18.32
CA TRP A 164 1.20 -12.83 -17.75
C TRP A 164 0.60 -13.83 -16.75
N ILE A 165 -0.62 -13.61 -16.23
CA ILE A 165 -1.25 -14.53 -15.25
C ILE A 165 -1.80 -15.84 -15.84
N GLY A 166 -1.75 -16.01 -17.16
CA GLY A 166 -2.17 -17.23 -17.86
C GLY A 166 -3.67 -17.31 -18.16
N SER A 167 -4.01 -17.98 -19.27
CA SER A 167 -5.40 -18.13 -19.74
C SER A 167 -6.29 -18.89 -18.77
N ASP A 168 -5.74 -19.91 -18.10
CA ASP A 168 -6.51 -20.81 -17.23
C ASP A 168 -6.95 -20.11 -15.95
N THR A 169 -6.08 -19.28 -15.36
CA THR A 169 -6.41 -18.41 -14.22
C THR A 169 -7.51 -17.43 -14.62
N ILE A 170 -7.41 -16.80 -15.79
CA ILE A 170 -8.41 -15.86 -16.29
C ILE A 170 -9.76 -16.57 -16.49
N ALA A 171 -9.78 -17.75 -17.11
CA ALA A 171 -10.99 -18.52 -17.34
C ALA A 171 -11.66 -18.91 -16.01
N THR A 172 -10.87 -19.39 -15.04
CA THR A 172 -11.33 -19.77 -13.71
C THR A 172 -11.97 -18.59 -12.99
N LEU A 173 -11.31 -17.43 -12.98
CA LEU A 173 -11.81 -16.22 -12.33
C LEU A 173 -13.08 -15.67 -12.99
N LYS A 174 -13.18 -15.72 -14.33
CA LYS A 174 -14.39 -15.27 -15.04
C LYS A 174 -15.57 -16.20 -14.81
N ALA A 175 -15.34 -17.51 -14.69
CA ALA A 175 -16.39 -18.49 -14.41
C ALA A 175 -16.90 -18.45 -12.95
N ALA A 176 -16.09 -17.95 -12.00
CA ALA A 176 -16.40 -18.03 -10.58
C ALA A 176 -17.60 -17.17 -10.14
N LYS A 177 -17.86 -16.01 -10.76
CA LYS A 177 -19.00 -15.14 -10.43
C LYS A 177 -19.58 -14.44 -11.66
N PRO A 178 -20.92 -14.17 -11.70
CA PRO A 178 -21.57 -13.45 -12.79
C PRO A 178 -20.92 -12.10 -13.10
N GLY A 179 -20.98 -11.69 -14.37
CA GLY A 179 -20.47 -10.39 -14.82
C GLY A 179 -18.96 -10.22 -14.64
N ASN A 180 -18.18 -11.30 -14.60
CA ASN A 180 -16.74 -11.29 -14.34
C ASN A 180 -16.36 -10.63 -12.99
N ALA A 181 -17.27 -10.61 -12.01
CA ALA A 181 -17.07 -9.88 -10.76
C ALA A 181 -15.82 -10.36 -10.00
N GLU A 182 -15.55 -11.67 -10.02
CA GLU A 182 -14.39 -12.26 -9.35
C GLU A 182 -13.08 -11.93 -10.07
N TYR A 183 -13.09 -11.94 -11.41
CA TYR A 183 -11.95 -11.49 -12.20
C TYR A 183 -11.63 -10.01 -11.96
N ILE A 184 -12.63 -9.13 -11.96
CA ILE A 184 -12.42 -7.70 -11.68
C ILE A 184 -11.89 -7.51 -10.25
N ARG A 185 -12.48 -8.20 -9.26
CA ARG A 185 -12.01 -8.20 -7.86
C ARG A 185 -10.54 -8.62 -7.77
N PHE A 186 -10.17 -9.68 -8.48
CA PHE A 186 -8.80 -10.19 -8.54
C PHE A 186 -7.85 -9.15 -9.12
N LEU A 187 -8.15 -8.53 -10.26
CA LEU A 187 -7.25 -7.55 -10.88
C LEU A 187 -6.91 -6.38 -9.95
N TRP A 188 -7.91 -5.85 -9.23
CA TRP A 188 -7.69 -4.74 -8.29
C TRP A 188 -6.90 -5.16 -7.05
N TYR A 189 -7.17 -6.36 -6.53
CA TYR A 189 -6.40 -6.91 -5.41
C TYR A 189 -4.96 -7.21 -5.80
N HIS A 190 -4.76 -7.81 -6.96
CA HIS A 190 -3.44 -8.15 -7.45
C HIS A 190 -2.64 -6.89 -7.83
N ALA A 191 -3.31 -5.80 -8.24
CA ALA A 191 -2.67 -4.50 -8.37
C ALA A 191 -2.14 -3.97 -7.02
N ALA A 192 -2.86 -4.18 -5.91
CA ALA A 192 -2.37 -3.89 -4.57
C ALA A 192 -1.19 -4.79 -4.17
N GLU A 193 -1.24 -6.08 -4.51
CA GLU A 193 -0.11 -6.99 -4.29
C GLU A 193 1.16 -6.53 -5.01
N ILE A 194 1.05 -6.12 -6.28
CA ILE A 194 2.18 -5.55 -7.05
C ILE A 194 2.73 -4.30 -6.37
N ALA A 195 1.87 -3.42 -5.81
CA ALA A 195 2.32 -2.30 -5.00
C ALA A 195 3.13 -2.79 -3.79
N GLY A 196 2.63 -3.80 -3.07
CA GLY A 196 3.31 -4.44 -1.96
C GLY A 196 4.72 -4.95 -2.30
N PHE A 197 4.93 -5.47 -3.51
CA PHE A 197 6.27 -5.91 -3.95
C PHE A 197 7.29 -4.77 -4.10
N MET A 198 6.85 -3.51 -4.11
CA MET A 198 7.73 -2.34 -4.10
C MET A 198 8.26 -2.01 -2.69
N LEU A 199 7.59 -2.49 -1.62
CA LEU A 199 7.95 -2.21 -0.21
C LEU A 199 9.39 -2.62 0.10
N ILE A 200 9.69 -3.90 -0.13
CA ILE A 200 11.01 -4.47 0.18
C ILE A 200 12.11 -3.71 -0.58
N PRO A 201 12.05 -3.54 -1.92
CA PRO A 201 13.06 -2.78 -2.65
C PRO A 201 13.34 -1.38 -2.12
N PHE A 202 12.32 -0.54 -1.90
CA PHE A 202 12.61 0.84 -1.47
C PHE A 202 13.08 0.89 -0.01
N LEU A 203 12.59 0.01 0.86
CA LEU A 203 13.05 -0.08 2.26
C LEU A 203 14.48 -0.57 2.33
N VAL A 204 14.83 -1.62 1.58
CA VAL A 204 16.21 -2.10 1.50
C VAL A 204 17.12 -1.00 0.94
N TRP A 205 16.70 -0.31 -0.12
CA TRP A 205 17.47 0.80 -0.69
C TRP A 205 17.74 1.91 0.34
N HIS A 206 16.70 2.33 1.05
CA HIS A 206 16.83 3.41 2.04
C HIS A 206 17.65 2.97 3.26
N HIS A 207 17.27 1.85 3.89
CA HIS A 207 17.86 1.43 5.16
C HIS A 207 19.24 0.79 5.01
N TYR A 208 19.49 -0.02 3.98
CA TYR A 208 20.77 -0.74 3.83
C TYR A 208 21.73 -0.03 2.88
N PHE A 209 21.20 0.66 1.89
CA PHE A 209 22.01 1.34 0.89
C PHE A 209 21.98 2.86 1.02
N GLU A 210 21.34 3.42 2.04
CA GLU A 210 21.38 4.86 2.38
C GLU A 210 21.06 5.77 1.19
N ASP A 211 20.11 5.34 0.36
CA ASP A 211 19.73 6.05 -0.87
C ASP A 211 20.90 6.32 -1.83
N ARG A 212 21.99 5.55 -1.75
CA ARG A 212 23.18 5.72 -2.58
C ARG A 212 22.82 5.62 -4.06
N THR A 213 23.50 6.45 -4.85
CA THR A 213 23.38 6.50 -6.30
C THR A 213 24.76 6.74 -6.92
N PRO A 214 24.97 6.44 -8.21
CA PRO A 214 26.22 6.74 -8.89
C PRO A 214 26.42 8.25 -9.18
N PHE A 215 25.43 9.09 -8.87
CA PHE A 215 25.47 10.52 -9.16
C PHE A 215 26.08 11.29 -8.00
N LYS A 216 26.87 12.32 -8.33
CA LYS A 216 27.45 13.25 -7.34
C LYS A 216 26.38 14.01 -6.55
N ASP A 217 25.32 14.44 -7.23
CA ASP A 217 24.17 15.07 -6.58
C ASP A 217 23.12 14.00 -6.25
N VAL A 218 23.18 13.50 -5.02
CA VAL A 218 22.23 12.49 -4.48
C VAL A 218 20.81 13.06 -4.37
N ASP A 219 20.68 14.38 -4.30
CA ASP A 219 19.41 15.10 -4.29
C ASP A 219 18.97 15.53 -5.70
N GLY A 220 19.73 15.20 -6.74
CA GLY A 220 19.42 15.58 -8.12
C GLY A 220 18.25 14.81 -8.73
N TRP A 221 17.70 15.34 -9.83
CA TRP A 221 16.64 14.66 -10.59
C TRP A 221 17.08 13.35 -11.23
N ALA A 222 18.36 13.25 -11.62
CA ALA A 222 18.94 12.00 -12.11
C ALA A 222 18.97 10.92 -11.01
N ALA A 223 19.37 11.28 -9.79
CA ALA A 223 19.34 10.38 -8.63
C ALA A 223 17.91 9.96 -8.25
N PHE A 224 16.94 10.87 -8.34
CA PHE A 224 15.51 10.57 -8.22
C PHE A 224 15.05 9.53 -9.25
N ALA A 225 15.33 9.77 -10.54
CA ALA A 225 14.92 8.86 -11.61
C ALA A 225 15.57 7.47 -11.46
N PHE A 226 16.86 7.43 -11.10
CA PHE A 226 17.61 6.19 -10.91
C PHE A 226 17.06 5.34 -9.76
N ARG A 227 16.82 5.93 -8.58
CA ARG A 227 16.23 5.20 -7.45
C ARG A 227 14.81 4.72 -7.78
N THR A 228 14.03 5.54 -8.48
CA THR A 228 12.68 5.14 -8.94
C THR A 228 12.74 3.93 -9.85
N ALA A 229 13.58 3.98 -10.90
CA ALA A 229 13.76 2.86 -11.81
C ALA A 229 14.30 1.62 -11.10
N GLY A 230 15.24 1.80 -10.19
CA GLY A 230 15.81 0.74 -9.36
C GLY A 230 14.74 0.02 -8.53
N VAL A 231 13.91 0.77 -7.78
CA VAL A 231 12.80 0.20 -7.01
C VAL A 231 11.82 -0.57 -7.90
N LEU A 232 11.46 -0.03 -9.07
CA LEU A 232 10.56 -0.71 -10.01
C LEU A 232 11.15 -2.02 -10.55
N ILE A 233 12.43 -2.01 -10.96
CA ILE A 233 13.12 -3.21 -11.46
C ILE A 233 13.20 -4.27 -10.36
N PHE A 234 13.65 -3.90 -9.17
CA PHE A 234 13.75 -4.84 -8.05
C PHE A 234 12.37 -5.31 -7.57
N GLY A 235 11.34 -4.48 -7.68
CA GLY A 235 9.96 -4.89 -7.42
C GLY A 235 9.46 -5.96 -8.39
N VAL A 236 9.78 -5.83 -9.68
CA VAL A 236 9.50 -6.87 -10.69
C VAL A 236 10.28 -8.15 -10.36
N LEU A 237 11.57 -8.06 -10.03
CA LEU A 237 12.36 -9.23 -9.66
C LEU A 237 11.82 -9.92 -8.41
N ASN A 238 11.38 -9.16 -7.41
CA ASN A 238 10.76 -9.68 -6.20
C ASN A 238 9.42 -10.40 -6.52
N TYR A 239 8.59 -9.80 -7.38
CA TYR A 239 7.35 -10.42 -7.87
C TYR A 239 7.63 -11.75 -8.60
N LEU A 240 8.62 -11.76 -9.49
CA LEU A 240 9.02 -12.97 -10.23
C LEU A 240 9.54 -14.06 -9.29
N PHE A 241 10.35 -13.68 -8.30
CA PHE A 241 10.84 -14.61 -7.29
C PHE A 241 9.69 -15.22 -6.46
N PHE A 242 8.71 -14.40 -6.07
CA PHE A 242 7.58 -14.88 -5.29
C PHE A 242 6.67 -15.84 -6.08
N TYR A 243 6.22 -15.45 -7.27
CA TYR A 243 5.23 -16.22 -8.03
C TYR A 243 5.83 -17.27 -8.97
N TYR A 244 6.91 -16.95 -9.68
CA TYR A 244 7.47 -17.83 -10.71
C TYR A 244 8.53 -18.77 -10.14
N ALA A 245 9.47 -18.24 -9.35
CA ALA A 245 10.38 -19.10 -8.57
C ALA A 245 9.67 -19.79 -7.39
N ASN A 246 8.39 -19.44 -7.14
CA ASN A 246 7.50 -20.09 -6.19
C ASN A 246 7.96 -20.01 -4.73
N PHE A 247 8.65 -18.93 -4.35
CA PHE A 247 9.12 -18.73 -2.97
C PHE A 247 7.97 -18.81 -1.95
N GLY A 248 6.76 -18.37 -2.33
CA GLY A 248 5.59 -18.52 -1.46
C GLY A 248 5.29 -19.97 -1.07
N HIS A 249 5.56 -20.94 -1.96
CA HIS A 249 5.37 -22.35 -1.63
C HIS A 249 6.53 -22.94 -0.84
N TRP A 250 7.77 -22.88 -1.36
CA TRP A 250 8.90 -23.58 -0.73
C TRP A 250 9.56 -22.78 0.40
N GLY A 251 9.49 -21.45 0.35
CA GLY A 251 10.06 -20.57 1.37
C GLY A 251 9.09 -20.28 2.52
N LEU A 252 7.80 -20.15 2.23
CA LEU A 252 6.76 -19.79 3.21
C LEU A 252 5.79 -20.93 3.53
N GLY A 253 5.88 -22.07 2.83
CA GLY A 253 5.02 -23.23 3.08
C GLY A 253 3.58 -23.09 2.59
N ASN A 254 3.27 -22.13 1.70
CA ASN A 254 1.91 -21.93 1.22
C ASN A 254 1.46 -23.10 0.31
N SER A 255 0.63 -23.98 0.87
CA SER A 255 0.12 -25.18 0.17
C SER A 255 -0.80 -24.87 -1.01
N HIS A 256 -1.37 -23.67 -1.08
CA HIS A 256 -2.25 -23.25 -2.17
C HIS A 256 -1.49 -22.81 -3.44
N MET A 257 -0.15 -22.74 -3.38
CA MET A 257 0.73 -22.30 -4.48
C MET A 257 1.36 -23.44 -5.29
N THR A 258 0.78 -24.65 -5.22
CA THR A 258 1.32 -25.85 -5.90
C THR A 258 1.19 -25.79 -7.42
N SER A 259 0.11 -25.21 -7.95
CA SER A 259 -0.07 -25.01 -9.39
C SER A 259 -0.02 -23.53 -9.78
N MET A 260 0.50 -23.25 -10.98
CA MET A 260 0.64 -21.87 -11.49
C MET A 260 -0.70 -21.12 -11.52
N SER A 261 -1.79 -21.82 -11.84
CA SER A 261 -3.11 -21.22 -11.94
C SER A 261 -3.66 -20.71 -10.60
N HIS A 262 -3.28 -21.38 -9.51
CA HIS A 262 -3.71 -21.06 -8.14
C HIS A 262 -2.72 -20.15 -7.41
N ARG A 263 -1.44 -20.11 -7.83
CA ARG A 263 -0.40 -19.25 -7.22
C ARG A 263 -0.83 -17.80 -7.11
N PHE A 264 -1.34 -17.21 -8.20
CA PHE A 264 -1.74 -15.80 -8.21
C PHE A 264 -2.98 -15.53 -7.35
N ILE A 265 -3.91 -16.49 -7.26
CA ILE A 265 -5.18 -16.31 -6.55
C ILE A 265 -4.98 -16.43 -5.03
N HIS A 266 -4.11 -17.35 -4.61
CA HIS A 266 -3.92 -17.72 -3.20
C HIS A 266 -2.53 -17.40 -2.68
N GLY A 267 -1.78 -16.54 -3.37
CA GLY A 267 -0.42 -16.17 -2.98
C GLY A 267 -0.36 -15.37 -1.69
N GLU A 268 -1.42 -14.61 -1.39
CA GLU A 268 -1.54 -13.74 -0.19
C GLU A 268 -0.30 -12.87 0.02
N SER A 269 0.30 -12.44 -1.10
CA SER A 269 1.65 -11.87 -1.10
C SER A 269 1.73 -10.55 -0.35
N LEU A 270 0.62 -9.83 -0.23
CA LEU A 270 0.55 -8.56 0.48
C LEU A 270 0.93 -8.73 1.96
N VAL A 271 0.36 -9.72 2.66
CA VAL A 271 0.65 -9.99 4.08
C VAL A 271 2.13 -10.27 4.28
N TRP A 272 2.72 -11.06 3.39
CA TRP A 272 4.14 -11.39 3.44
C TRP A 272 5.04 -10.18 3.17
N ASN A 273 4.72 -9.36 2.17
CA ASN A 273 5.47 -8.14 1.90
C ASN A 273 5.44 -7.17 3.10
N PHE A 274 4.30 -7.04 3.79
CA PHE A 274 4.20 -6.25 5.03
C PHE A 274 4.96 -6.89 6.19
N TRP A 275 4.88 -8.21 6.35
CA TRP A 275 5.58 -8.91 7.43
C TRP A 275 7.09 -8.71 7.34
N TRP A 276 7.67 -8.77 6.14
CA TRP A 276 9.12 -8.57 5.91
C TRP A 276 9.62 -7.17 6.26
N ILE A 277 8.74 -6.17 6.38
CA ILE A 277 9.12 -4.84 6.90
C ILE A 277 9.67 -4.95 8.32
N ILE A 278 9.07 -5.79 9.17
CA ILE A 278 9.42 -5.92 10.59
C ILE A 278 10.87 -6.37 10.77
N PRO A 279 11.32 -7.54 10.27
CA PRO A 279 12.70 -7.98 10.43
C PRO A 279 13.69 -7.05 9.72
N LEU A 280 13.30 -6.42 8.60
CA LEU A 280 14.13 -5.44 7.90
C LEU A 280 14.43 -4.23 8.79
N LEU A 281 13.40 -3.60 9.33
CA LEU A 281 13.52 -2.44 10.22
C LEU A 281 14.17 -2.80 11.55
N TRP A 282 13.85 -3.99 12.10
CA TRP A 282 14.50 -4.46 13.32
C TRP A 282 16.01 -4.66 13.13
N ASN A 283 16.43 -5.23 12.00
CA ASN A 283 17.84 -5.40 11.68
C ASN A 283 18.57 -4.05 11.57
N ASP A 284 17.96 -3.05 10.95
CA ASP A 284 18.54 -1.70 10.89
C ASP A 284 18.58 -1.04 12.28
N TRP A 285 17.44 -0.93 12.96
CA TRP A 285 17.29 -0.14 14.19
C TRP A 285 17.95 -0.76 15.41
N PHE A 286 17.95 -2.09 15.53
CA PHE A 286 18.41 -2.78 16.75
C PHE A 286 19.68 -3.62 16.54
N PHE A 287 19.91 -4.12 15.33
CA PHE A 287 21.09 -4.94 15.03
C PHE A 287 22.17 -4.20 14.21
N GLY A 288 21.97 -2.91 13.91
CA GLY A 288 22.97 -2.08 13.24
C GLY A 288 23.38 -2.62 11.87
N LYS A 289 22.40 -3.11 11.09
CA LYS A 289 22.60 -3.69 9.76
C LYS A 289 23.48 -4.94 9.77
N TRP A 290 23.48 -5.72 10.86
CA TRP A 290 24.33 -6.91 11.02
C TRP A 290 24.14 -7.89 9.85
N GLY A 291 25.25 -8.36 9.28
CA GLY A 291 25.29 -9.23 8.10
C GLY A 291 25.33 -8.48 6.75
N PHE A 292 25.17 -7.15 6.76
CA PHE A 292 25.16 -6.31 5.56
C PHE A 292 26.20 -5.19 5.67
N PHE A 293 26.25 -4.33 4.64
CA PHE A 293 27.20 -3.21 4.57
C PHE A 293 27.16 -2.38 5.85
N LYS A 294 28.23 -2.44 6.65
CA LYS A 294 28.51 -1.47 7.69
C LYS A 294 29.17 -0.26 7.04
N GLU A 295 28.66 0.94 7.33
CA GLU A 295 29.52 2.12 7.22
C GLU A 295 30.75 1.88 8.10
N ASN A 296 31.94 2.11 7.55
CA ASN A 296 33.07 2.51 8.37
C ASN A 296 32.71 3.89 8.91
N LYS A 297 31.98 3.95 10.02
CA LYS A 297 31.92 5.16 10.83
C LYS A 297 33.33 5.41 11.35
N ALA A 298 34.13 6.12 10.56
CA ALA A 298 35.27 6.84 11.10
C ALA A 298 34.70 7.77 12.18
N ALA A 299 35.17 7.59 13.40
CA ALA A 299 34.79 8.40 14.54
C ALA A 299 34.95 9.88 14.21
N HIS A 300 33.87 10.64 14.35
CA HIS A 300 33.87 12.09 14.50
C HIS A 300 33.18 12.41 15.81
#